data_AF-A0A9D2WRV8-F1
#
_entry.id   AF-A0A9D2WRV8-F1
#
_cell.length_a   1.000
_cell.length_b   1.000
_cell.length_c   1.000
_cell.angle_alpha   90.00
_cell.angle_beta   90.00
_cell.angle_gamma   90.00
#
_symmetry.space_group_name_H-M   'P 1'
#
loop_
_entity.id
_entity.type
_entity.pdbx_description
1 polymer ?
#
loop_
_entity_poly.entity_id
_entity_poly.type
_entity_poly.pdbx_seq_one_letter_code
_entity_poly.pdbx_strand_id
1 'polypeptide(L)'
;MSSCWIARKLMAVMLSLIMISYTALILPPGSAVQAQERTLYWGSRGSEVTTLQQKLKQWGYFHGFADGVYGSATYKAVRDFQRKNGLRVDGVVGPNTRAALGMVGGRTQSVSQVQNEPSVSRGFLQTSRDLQLLARVIEGEAANESYFGKLAVGAVIMNRVKSSAFPNTLAGVIYQPHAFESVTNGQYNRPLTKESLQAASQAMAGMDPTGGATFFWNPSKKVSPWIWSRDIITRIGRHVFAR
;
A
#
# COMPACT_ATOMS: atom_id res chain seq x y z
N MET A 1 36.91 65.78 6.66
CA MET A 1 36.92 64.31 6.84
C MET A 1 35.57 63.72 7.26
N SER A 2 34.50 64.52 7.39
CA SER A 2 33.22 64.10 7.97
C SER A 2 32.17 63.63 6.94
N SER A 3 32.27 64.09 5.68
CA SER A 3 31.26 63.83 4.64
C SER A 3 31.28 62.40 4.09
N CYS A 4 32.44 61.74 4.10
CA CYS A 4 32.58 60.36 3.59
C CYS A 4 32.08 59.30 4.60
N TRP A 5 32.02 59.64 5.89
CA TRP A 5 31.53 58.76 6.95
C TRP A 5 30.00 58.70 6.99
N ILE A 6 29.34 59.83 6.72
CA ILE A 6 27.88 59.94 6.69
C ILE A 6 27.30 59.21 5.47
N ALA A 7 27.93 59.36 4.30
CA ALA A 7 27.52 58.65 3.08
C ALA A 7 27.60 57.12 3.23
N ARG A 8 28.66 56.61 3.90
CA ARG A 8 28.83 55.17 4.15
C ARG A 8 27.82 54.60 5.15
N LYS A 9 27.41 55.40 6.15
CA LYS A 9 26.33 55.00 7.09
C LYS A 9 24.95 55.00 6.43
N LEU A 10 24.64 55.97 5.59
CA LEU A 10 23.35 56.04 4.87
C LEU A 10 23.21 54.94 3.82
N MET A 11 24.29 54.59 3.13
CA MET A 11 24.31 53.50 2.14
C MET A 11 24.14 52.13 2.80
N ALA A 12 24.74 51.92 3.99
CA ALA A 12 24.57 50.69 4.77
C ALA A 12 23.13 50.53 5.32
N VAL A 13 22.48 51.62 5.76
CA VAL A 13 21.10 51.58 6.25
C VAL A 13 20.10 51.31 5.12
N MET A 14 20.28 51.89 3.93
CA MET A 14 19.45 51.58 2.76
C MET A 14 19.61 50.13 2.26
N LEU A 15 20.84 49.59 2.25
CA LEU A 15 21.09 48.19 1.90
C LEU A 15 20.47 47.21 2.91
N SER A 16 20.48 47.56 4.20
CA SER A 16 19.82 46.75 5.24
C SER A 16 18.28 46.79 5.15
N LEU A 17 17.67 47.90 4.74
CA LEU A 17 16.22 48.01 4.58
C LEU A 17 15.69 47.30 3.32
N ILE A 18 16.50 47.23 2.25
CA ILE A 18 16.19 46.46 1.03
C ILE A 18 16.35 44.94 1.25
N MET A 19 17.26 44.51 2.13
CA MET A 19 17.39 43.10 2.52
C MET A 19 16.26 42.63 3.46
N ILE A 20 15.71 43.52 4.28
CA ILE A 20 14.56 43.22 5.16
C ILE A 20 13.24 43.16 4.34
N SER A 21 13.11 43.94 3.26
CA SER A 21 11.93 43.87 2.37
C SER A 21 11.94 42.68 1.41
N TYR A 22 13.11 42.12 1.06
CA TYR A 22 13.22 40.90 0.22
C TYR A 22 13.08 39.58 1.01
N THR A 23 13.24 39.60 2.33
CA THR A 23 13.13 38.41 3.19
C THR A 23 11.70 38.15 3.70
N ALA A 24 10.78 39.10 3.53
CA ALA A 24 9.38 38.99 3.95
C ALA A 24 8.42 38.45 2.86
N LEU A 25 8.91 38.15 1.65
CA LEU A 25 8.10 37.68 0.52
C LEU A 25 8.55 36.34 -0.06
N ILE A 26 8.96 35.41 0.80
CA ILE A 26 8.98 33.98 0.48
C ILE A 26 8.45 33.22 1.70
N LEU A 27 7.21 33.50 2.10
CA LEU A 27 6.42 32.46 2.75
C LEU A 27 5.96 31.52 1.62
N PRO A 28 6.47 30.29 1.51
CA PRO A 28 5.81 29.30 0.67
C PRO A 28 4.35 29.21 1.14
N PRO A 29 3.36 29.10 0.23
CA PRO A 29 2.00 28.79 0.67
C PRO A 29 2.11 27.56 1.57
N GLY A 30 1.71 27.71 2.83
CA GLY A 30 1.79 26.65 3.81
C GLY A 30 1.27 25.40 3.14
N SER A 31 2.13 24.38 3.04
CA SER A 31 1.79 23.16 2.33
C SER A 31 0.52 22.64 3.00
N ALA A 32 -0.61 22.77 2.32
CA ALA A 32 -1.80 22.05 2.69
C ALA A 32 -1.37 20.60 2.60
N VAL A 33 -1.11 19.99 3.77
CA VAL A 33 -0.89 18.58 3.89
C VAL A 33 -2.18 17.98 3.35
N GLN A 34 -2.18 17.61 2.07
CA GLN A 34 -3.27 16.83 1.51
C GLN A 34 -3.32 15.58 2.36
N ALA A 35 -4.33 15.49 3.23
CA ALA A 35 -4.58 14.31 4.01
C ALA A 35 -4.63 13.15 3.02
N GLN A 36 -3.60 12.31 3.06
CA GLN A 36 -3.48 11.15 2.18
C GLN A 36 -4.67 10.25 2.52
N GLU A 37 -5.76 10.34 1.75
CA GLU A 37 -6.97 9.57 2.02
C GLU A 37 -6.61 8.09 2.08
N ARG A 38 -6.88 7.47 3.24
CA ARG A 38 -6.49 6.08 3.46
C ARG A 38 -7.33 5.19 2.55
N THR A 39 -6.65 4.43 1.70
CA THR A 39 -7.26 3.37 0.90
C THR A 39 -7.80 2.29 1.82
N LEU A 40 -9.07 1.89 1.65
CA LEU A 40 -9.68 0.79 2.41
C LEU A 40 -9.74 -0.47 1.55
N TYR A 41 -9.48 -1.62 2.16
CA TYR A 41 -9.43 -2.94 1.52
C TYR A 41 -9.69 -4.01 2.58
N TRP A 42 -9.80 -5.28 2.17
CA TRP A 42 -10.03 -6.39 3.11
C TRP A 42 -9.08 -6.38 4.31
N GLY A 43 -9.65 -6.57 5.50
CA GLY A 43 -8.94 -6.52 6.77
C GLY A 43 -8.67 -5.11 7.29
N SER A 44 -8.96 -4.06 6.52
CA SER A 44 -9.04 -2.70 7.06
C SER A 44 -10.05 -2.65 8.21
N ARG A 45 -9.75 -1.85 9.23
CA ARG A 45 -10.61 -1.65 10.40
C ARG A 45 -10.72 -0.18 10.78
N GLY A 46 -11.80 0.16 11.48
CA GLY A 46 -12.00 1.47 12.11
C GLY A 46 -13.14 2.26 11.50
N SER A 47 -13.28 3.51 11.95
CA SER A 47 -14.42 4.38 11.63
C SER A 47 -14.60 4.62 10.13
N GLU A 48 -13.52 4.69 9.34
CA GLU A 48 -13.64 4.84 7.88
C GLU A 48 -14.28 3.61 7.21
N VAL A 49 -14.05 2.40 7.74
CA VAL A 49 -14.69 1.19 7.25
C VAL A 49 -16.17 1.16 7.65
N THR A 50 -16.50 1.62 8.85
CA THR A 50 -17.89 1.81 9.27
C THR A 50 -18.62 2.75 8.31
N THR A 51 -18.02 3.90 7.99
CA THR A 51 -18.57 4.86 7.02
C THR A 51 -18.75 4.23 5.64
N LEU A 52 -17.76 3.47 5.17
CA LEU A 52 -17.86 2.72 3.91
C LEU A 52 -19.06 1.76 3.93
N GLN A 53 -19.19 0.93 4.97
CA GLN A 53 -20.27 -0.04 5.10
C GLN A 53 -21.64 0.65 5.15
N GLN A 54 -21.74 1.78 5.85
CA GLN A 54 -22.96 2.61 5.88
C GLN A 54 -23.31 3.15 4.51
N LYS A 55 -22.33 3.69 3.76
CA LYS A 55 -22.54 4.15 2.38
C LYS A 55 -22.99 2.99 1.49
N LEU A 56 -22.27 1.87 1.48
CA LEU A 56 -22.66 0.70 0.68
C LEU A 56 -24.06 0.19 1.03
N LYS A 57 -24.47 0.29 2.30
CA LYS A 57 -25.82 -0.05 2.75
C LYS A 57 -26.87 0.93 2.21
N GLN A 58 -26.59 2.23 2.27
CA GLN A 58 -27.44 3.27 1.68
C GLN A 58 -27.64 3.06 0.17
N TRP A 59 -26.59 2.63 -0.52
CA TRP A 59 -26.62 2.32 -1.95
C TRP A 59 -27.19 0.92 -2.26
N GLY A 60 -27.57 0.13 -1.26
CA GLY A 60 -28.18 -1.19 -1.44
C GLY A 60 -27.20 -2.34 -1.75
N TYR A 61 -25.90 -2.13 -1.62
CA TYR A 61 -24.88 -3.16 -1.89
C TYR A 61 -24.47 -3.98 -0.67
N PHE A 62 -24.71 -3.46 0.55
CA PHE A 62 -24.30 -4.11 1.80
C PHE A 62 -25.48 -4.28 2.76
N HIS A 63 -25.78 -5.52 3.15
CA HIS A 63 -26.91 -5.83 4.03
C HIS A 63 -26.50 -6.16 5.48
N GLY A 64 -25.20 -6.22 5.77
CA GLY A 64 -24.68 -6.52 7.10
C GLY A 64 -24.73 -5.35 8.09
N PHE A 65 -24.13 -5.56 9.25
CA PHE A 65 -23.85 -4.52 10.23
C PHE A 65 -22.61 -3.71 9.83
N ALA A 66 -22.63 -2.41 10.08
CA ALA A 66 -21.48 -1.54 9.88
C ALA A 66 -20.53 -1.63 11.10
N ASP A 67 -19.89 -2.78 11.26
CA ASP A 67 -19.02 -3.13 12.40
C ASP A 67 -17.62 -2.50 12.33
N GLY A 68 -17.31 -1.80 11.24
CA GLY A 68 -15.99 -1.21 11.03
C GLY A 68 -14.92 -2.23 10.70
N VAL A 69 -15.29 -3.44 10.28
CA VAL A 69 -14.37 -4.50 9.85
C VAL A 69 -14.60 -4.81 8.38
N TYR A 70 -13.57 -4.60 7.55
CA TYR A 70 -13.67 -4.84 6.12
C TYR A 70 -13.47 -6.35 5.88
N GLY A 71 -14.52 -7.13 6.10
CA GLY A 71 -14.52 -8.58 5.87
C GLY A 71 -15.11 -8.99 4.52
N SER A 72 -15.43 -10.27 4.40
CA SER A 72 -16.00 -10.89 3.19
C SER A 72 -17.23 -10.20 2.64
N ALA A 73 -18.19 -9.89 3.52
CA ALA A 73 -19.42 -9.23 3.13
C ALA A 73 -19.17 -7.81 2.58
N THR A 74 -18.30 -7.03 3.24
CA THR A 74 -17.93 -5.68 2.80
C THR A 74 -17.18 -5.71 1.48
N TYR A 75 -16.28 -6.68 1.31
CA TYR A 75 -15.57 -6.90 0.05
C TYR A 75 -16.49 -7.23 -1.12
N LYS A 76 -17.44 -8.16 -0.92
CA LYS A 76 -18.43 -8.48 -1.95
C LYS A 76 -19.25 -7.23 -2.32
N ALA A 77 -19.70 -6.48 -1.33
CA ALA A 77 -20.47 -5.26 -1.54
C ALA A 77 -19.69 -4.20 -2.32
N VAL A 78 -18.41 -3.96 -2.00
CA VAL A 78 -17.56 -3.02 -2.75
C VAL A 78 -17.36 -3.48 -4.19
N ARG A 79 -17.14 -4.78 -4.43
CA ARG A 79 -16.98 -5.29 -5.79
C ARG A 79 -18.26 -5.16 -6.61
N ASP A 80 -19.40 -5.44 -6.01
CA ASP A 80 -20.69 -5.28 -6.69
C ASP A 80 -20.96 -3.79 -7.00
N PHE A 81 -20.62 -2.89 -6.07
CA PHE A 81 -20.65 -1.44 -6.29
C PHE A 81 -19.71 -1.01 -7.43
N GLN A 82 -18.45 -1.42 -7.39
CA GLN A 82 -17.46 -1.09 -8.43
C GLN A 82 -17.91 -1.59 -9.81
N ARG A 83 -18.42 -2.82 -9.89
CA ARG A 83 -18.91 -3.41 -11.14
C ARG A 83 -20.07 -2.61 -11.72
N LYS A 84 -21.06 -2.24 -10.89
CA LYS A 84 -22.24 -1.49 -11.34
C LYS A 84 -21.88 -0.06 -11.77
N ASN A 85 -20.83 0.53 -11.21
CA ASN A 85 -20.41 1.91 -11.46
C ASN A 85 -19.23 2.02 -12.47
N GLY A 86 -18.91 0.95 -13.21
CA GLY A 86 -17.86 0.98 -14.24
C GLY A 86 -16.44 1.21 -13.69
N LEU A 87 -16.20 0.89 -12.41
CA LEU A 87 -14.90 1.01 -11.77
C LEU A 87 -14.11 -0.29 -11.91
N ARG A 88 -12.78 -0.23 -11.68
CA ARG A 88 -11.95 -1.42 -11.51
C ARG A 88 -12.50 -2.28 -10.36
N VAL A 89 -12.87 -3.53 -10.66
CA VAL A 89 -13.53 -4.43 -9.71
C VAL A 89 -12.50 -5.21 -8.88
N ASP A 90 -11.69 -4.48 -8.13
CA ASP A 90 -10.60 -5.02 -7.30
C ASP A 90 -10.96 -5.13 -5.81
N GLY A 91 -12.11 -4.61 -5.38
CA GLY A 91 -12.52 -4.57 -3.98
C GLY A 91 -11.66 -3.64 -3.13
N VAL A 92 -10.99 -2.66 -3.74
CA VAL A 92 -10.21 -1.63 -3.07
C VAL A 92 -10.92 -0.29 -3.17
N VAL A 93 -11.16 0.33 -2.03
CA VAL A 93 -11.75 1.66 -1.92
C VAL A 93 -10.64 2.69 -1.98
N GLY A 94 -10.09 2.86 -3.18
CA GLY A 94 -9.15 3.93 -3.54
C GLY A 94 -9.87 5.24 -3.93
N PRO A 95 -9.13 6.27 -4.38
CA PRO A 95 -9.68 7.60 -4.64
C PRO A 95 -10.92 7.61 -5.55
N ASN A 96 -10.88 6.86 -6.66
CA ASN A 96 -11.99 6.79 -7.61
C ASN A 96 -13.24 6.13 -6.99
N THR A 97 -13.05 5.07 -6.19
CA THR A 97 -14.15 4.39 -5.51
C THR A 97 -14.71 5.24 -4.36
N ARG A 98 -13.86 5.95 -3.61
CA ARG A 98 -14.30 6.91 -2.58
C ARG A 98 -15.11 8.04 -3.19
N ALA A 99 -14.65 8.61 -4.30
CA ALA A 99 -15.36 9.65 -5.04
C ALA A 99 -16.74 9.15 -5.48
N ALA A 100 -16.82 7.97 -6.10
CA ALA A 100 -18.08 7.37 -6.53
C ALA A 100 -19.04 7.06 -5.35
N LEU A 101 -18.52 6.70 -4.18
CA LEU A 101 -19.32 6.47 -2.96
C LEU A 101 -19.76 7.77 -2.26
N GLY A 102 -19.26 8.93 -2.70
CA GLY A 102 -19.46 10.20 -2.01
C GLY A 102 -18.77 10.25 -0.64
N MET A 103 -17.61 9.60 -0.52
CA MET A 103 -16.76 9.56 0.69
C MET A 103 -15.62 10.58 0.65
N VAL A 104 -15.84 11.72 -0.02
CA VAL A 104 -14.83 12.78 -0.20
C VAL A 104 -14.75 13.61 1.09
N GLY A 105 -13.57 13.68 1.72
CA GLY A 105 -13.32 14.56 2.87
C GLY A 105 -13.80 14.03 4.23
N GLY A 106 -13.27 12.89 4.68
CA GLY A 106 -13.36 12.48 6.08
C GLY A 106 -12.26 13.13 6.91
N ARG A 107 -12.58 14.22 7.64
CA ARG A 107 -11.71 14.76 8.70
C ARG A 107 -11.45 13.67 9.74
N THR A 108 -10.31 13.00 9.66
CA THR A 108 -9.78 12.22 10.78
C THR A 108 -9.00 13.18 11.65
N GLN A 109 -9.35 13.21 12.93
CA GLN A 109 -8.75 14.04 13.96
C GLN A 109 -7.23 13.91 13.93
N SER A 110 -6.57 15.06 13.91
CA SER A 110 -5.14 15.23 14.08
C SER A 110 -4.70 14.52 15.37
N VAL A 111 -4.03 13.38 15.24
CA VAL A 111 -3.16 12.90 16.31
C VAL A 111 -1.95 13.82 16.28
N SER A 112 -1.85 14.66 17.30
CA SER A 112 -0.72 15.57 17.52
C SER A 112 0.59 14.83 17.39
N GLN A 113 1.38 15.19 16.38
CA GLN A 113 2.76 14.78 16.26
C GLN A 113 3.55 15.41 17.40
N VAL A 114 3.97 14.60 18.37
CA VAL A 114 5.13 14.94 19.18
C VAL A 114 6.36 14.63 18.34
N GLN A 115 7.12 15.68 18.04
CA GLN A 115 8.43 15.63 17.43
C GLN A 115 9.36 14.83 18.35
N ASN A 116 9.80 13.66 17.89
CA ASN A 116 11.01 13.00 18.37
C ASN A 116 11.60 12.26 17.17
N GLU A 117 12.76 12.73 16.71
CA GLU A 117 13.60 12.06 15.71
C GLU A 117 13.82 10.58 16.13
N PRO A 118 13.41 9.59 15.31
CA PRO A 118 13.56 8.20 15.70
C PRO A 118 14.99 7.72 15.42
N SER A 119 15.68 7.32 16.48
CA SER A 119 16.81 6.40 16.39
C SER A 119 16.31 5.10 15.74
N VAL A 120 16.72 4.87 14.51
CA VAL A 120 16.22 3.74 13.72
C VAL A 120 16.77 2.43 14.29
N SER A 121 15.94 1.69 15.02
CA SER A 121 16.31 0.36 15.55
C SER A 121 16.68 -0.60 14.42
N ARG A 122 17.66 -1.49 14.65
CA ARG A 122 18.08 -2.54 13.71
C ARG A 122 16.89 -3.41 13.24
N GLY A 123 15.90 -3.61 14.10
CA GLY A 123 14.64 -4.29 13.77
C GLY A 123 13.79 -3.52 12.75
N PHE A 124 13.72 -2.19 12.84
CA PHE A 124 13.01 -1.36 11.87
C PHE A 124 13.70 -1.37 10.50
N LEU A 125 15.03 -1.34 10.45
CA LEU A 125 15.81 -1.49 9.20
C LEU A 125 15.62 -2.87 8.57
N GLN A 126 15.50 -3.92 9.38
CA GLN A 126 15.22 -5.27 8.89
C GLN A 126 13.80 -5.36 8.33
N THR A 127 12.78 -4.89 9.06
CA THR A 127 11.41 -4.79 8.54
C THR A 127 11.33 -3.97 7.25
N SER A 128 12.08 -2.87 7.15
CA SER A 128 12.14 -2.05 5.93
C SER A 128 12.78 -2.78 4.76
N ARG A 129 13.83 -3.60 4.99
CA ARG A 129 14.47 -4.42 3.95
C ARG A 129 13.58 -5.58 3.51
N ASP A 130 12.98 -6.28 4.46
CA ASP A 130 12.07 -7.41 4.20
C ASP A 130 10.81 -6.95 3.48
N LEU A 131 10.25 -5.79 3.88
CA LEU A 131 9.14 -5.15 3.19
C LEU A 131 9.49 -4.86 1.73
N GLN A 132 10.65 -4.24 1.47
CA GLN A 132 11.06 -3.95 0.09
C GLN A 132 11.35 -5.23 -0.69
N LEU A 133 11.98 -6.25 -0.08
CA LEU A 133 12.26 -7.52 -0.72
C LEU A 133 10.97 -8.23 -1.14
N LEU A 134 10.00 -8.33 -0.23
CA LEU A 134 8.69 -8.90 -0.52
C LEU A 134 7.94 -8.09 -1.57
N ALA A 135 7.95 -6.76 -1.47
CA ALA A 135 7.31 -5.87 -2.45
C ALA A 135 7.89 -6.04 -3.86
N ARG A 136 9.21 -6.24 -3.99
CA ARG A 136 9.88 -6.46 -5.28
C ARG A 136 9.41 -7.75 -5.95
N VAL A 137 9.28 -8.83 -5.18
CA VAL A 137 8.76 -10.09 -5.71
C VAL A 137 7.27 -9.99 -6.05
N ILE A 138 6.46 -9.39 -5.17
CA ILE A 138 5.04 -9.14 -5.45
C ILE A 138 4.86 -8.33 -6.73
N GLU A 139 5.66 -7.27 -6.91
CA GLU A 139 5.68 -6.46 -8.11
C GLU A 139 5.99 -7.41 -9.29
N GLY A 140 7.15 -8.08 -9.26
CA GLY A 140 7.58 -9.04 -10.28
C GLY A 140 6.52 -10.06 -10.73
N GLU A 141 5.87 -10.73 -9.78
CA GLU A 141 4.94 -11.82 -10.03
C GLU A 141 3.49 -11.36 -10.32
N ALA A 142 3.08 -10.21 -9.77
CA ALA A 142 1.68 -9.80 -9.73
C ALA A 142 1.44 -8.34 -10.16
N ALA A 143 2.38 -7.74 -10.89
CA ALA A 143 2.29 -6.39 -11.48
C ALA A 143 0.89 -6.01 -11.98
N ASN A 144 0.39 -6.88 -12.86
CA ASN A 144 -0.82 -6.69 -13.64
C ASN A 144 -2.03 -7.37 -12.98
N GLU A 145 -1.88 -7.84 -11.75
CA GLU A 145 -2.98 -8.37 -10.95
C GLU A 145 -3.68 -7.24 -10.19
N SER A 146 -4.92 -7.53 -9.75
CA SER A 146 -5.60 -6.73 -8.73
C SER A 146 -4.77 -6.65 -7.45
N TYR A 147 -5.10 -5.69 -6.59
CA TYR A 147 -4.50 -5.58 -5.26
C TYR A 147 -4.53 -6.89 -4.48
N PHE A 148 -5.64 -7.64 -4.54
CA PHE A 148 -5.75 -8.96 -3.89
C PHE A 148 -4.84 -10.01 -4.51
N GLY A 149 -4.61 -9.97 -5.82
CA GLY A 149 -3.64 -10.87 -6.45
C GLY A 149 -2.22 -10.58 -5.96
N LYS A 150 -1.87 -9.30 -5.80
CA LYS A 150 -0.60 -8.88 -5.19
C LYS A 150 -0.48 -9.33 -3.73
N LEU A 151 -1.51 -9.09 -2.92
CA LEU A 151 -1.57 -9.54 -1.52
C LEU A 151 -1.51 -11.07 -1.41
N ALA A 152 -2.18 -11.80 -2.31
CA ALA A 152 -2.20 -13.26 -2.34
C ALA A 152 -0.82 -13.86 -2.62
N VAL A 153 -0.05 -13.30 -3.57
CA VAL A 153 1.35 -13.70 -3.77
C VAL A 153 2.18 -13.45 -2.52
N GLY A 154 2.01 -12.27 -1.90
CA GLY A 154 2.67 -11.94 -0.64
C GLY A 154 2.34 -12.93 0.48
N ALA A 155 1.07 -13.29 0.61
CA ALA A 155 0.58 -14.23 1.61
C ALA A 155 1.15 -15.63 1.41
N VAL A 156 1.23 -16.14 0.18
CA VAL A 156 1.90 -17.42 -0.14
C VAL A 156 3.35 -17.42 0.33
N ILE A 157 4.09 -16.34 0.06
CA ILE A 157 5.48 -16.20 0.51
C ILE A 157 5.54 -16.27 2.04
N MET A 158 4.67 -15.55 2.75
CA MET A 158 4.63 -15.58 4.20
C MET A 158 4.19 -16.93 4.77
N ASN A 159 3.32 -17.66 4.07
CA ASN A 159 2.91 -19.02 4.43
C ASN A 159 4.06 -20.02 4.29
N ARG A 160 4.90 -19.87 3.25
CA ARG A 160 6.14 -20.64 3.10
C ARG A 160 7.09 -20.36 4.27
N VAL A 161 7.33 -19.09 4.62
CA VAL A 161 8.20 -18.73 5.77
C VAL A 161 7.72 -19.37 7.09
N LYS A 162 6.40 -19.50 7.29
CA LYS A 162 5.80 -20.12 8.48
C LYS A 162 5.80 -21.65 8.44
N SER A 163 5.94 -22.26 7.27
CA SER A 163 5.84 -23.71 7.09
C SER A 163 7.20 -24.37 7.26
N SER A 164 7.24 -25.48 8.00
CA SER A 164 8.46 -26.30 8.15
C SER A 164 8.92 -26.96 6.85
N ALA A 165 8.09 -26.96 5.79
CA ALA A 165 8.43 -27.50 4.48
C ALA A 165 9.28 -26.56 3.62
N PHE A 166 9.50 -25.31 4.07
CA PHE A 166 10.26 -24.29 3.35
C PHE A 166 11.28 -23.61 4.27
N PRO A 167 12.23 -22.84 3.73
CA PRO A 167 13.10 -22.00 4.54
C PRO A 167 12.29 -21.07 5.44
N ASN A 168 12.75 -20.90 6.69
CA ASN A 168 12.08 -20.10 7.71
C ASN A 168 12.47 -18.60 7.69
N THR A 169 13.04 -18.12 6.59
CA THR A 169 13.37 -16.70 6.38
C THR A 169 12.82 -16.23 5.05
N LEU A 170 12.44 -14.96 4.97
CA LEU A 170 11.89 -14.35 3.76
C LEU A 170 12.87 -14.48 2.57
N ALA A 171 14.14 -14.14 2.80
CA ALA A 171 15.19 -14.29 1.79
C ALA A 171 15.39 -15.76 1.39
N GLY A 172 15.37 -16.67 2.36
CA GLY A 172 15.48 -18.11 2.10
C GLY A 172 14.38 -18.61 1.17
N VAL A 173 13.13 -18.19 1.36
CA VAL A 173 12.00 -18.54 0.48
C VAL A 173 12.13 -17.89 -0.90
N ILE A 174 12.47 -16.61 -0.96
CA ILE A 174 12.51 -15.83 -2.22
C ILE A 174 13.64 -16.29 -3.14
N TYR A 175 14.79 -16.63 -2.59
CA TYR A 175 15.96 -17.04 -3.37
C TYR A 175 16.06 -18.55 -3.60
N GLN A 176 15.03 -19.34 -3.24
CA GLN A 176 14.99 -20.74 -3.65
C GLN A 176 15.07 -20.83 -5.19
N PRO A 177 15.90 -21.74 -5.74
CA PRO A 177 16.01 -21.91 -7.18
C PRO A 177 14.64 -22.10 -7.84
N HIS A 178 14.36 -21.28 -8.86
CA HIS A 178 13.11 -21.31 -9.63
C HIS A 178 11.80 -21.07 -8.86
N ALA A 179 11.85 -20.56 -7.63
CA ALA A 179 10.64 -20.26 -6.86
C ALA A 179 9.85 -19.06 -7.40
N PHE A 180 10.55 -18.09 -7.99
CA PHE A 180 9.99 -16.86 -8.56
C PHE A 180 10.71 -16.51 -9.86
N GLU A 181 9.97 -16.47 -10.98
CA GLU A 181 10.52 -16.12 -12.30
C GLU A 181 11.14 -14.72 -12.26
N SER A 182 10.50 -13.80 -11.54
CA SER A 182 10.89 -12.39 -11.44
C SER A 182 12.26 -12.14 -10.79
N VAL A 183 12.72 -13.06 -9.92
CA VAL A 183 14.05 -13.00 -9.30
C VAL A 183 15.11 -13.40 -10.32
N THR A 184 14.83 -14.45 -11.10
CA THR A 184 15.78 -15.03 -12.06
C THR A 184 15.98 -14.12 -13.28
N ASN A 185 14.92 -13.45 -13.75
CA ASN A 185 14.97 -12.59 -14.94
C ASN A 185 15.22 -11.10 -14.61
N GLY A 186 15.51 -10.77 -13.35
CA GLY A 186 15.78 -9.40 -12.90
C GLY A 186 14.58 -8.46 -12.86
N GLN A 187 13.36 -8.90 -13.19
CA GLN A 187 12.17 -8.05 -13.17
C GLN A 187 11.83 -7.54 -11.77
N TYR A 188 12.26 -8.21 -10.70
CA TYR A 188 12.08 -7.71 -9.33
C TYR A 188 12.87 -6.40 -9.05
N ASN A 189 13.80 -5.98 -9.93
CA ASN A 189 14.53 -4.71 -9.83
C ASN A 189 13.78 -3.49 -10.36
N ARG A 190 12.59 -3.68 -10.95
CA ARG A 190 11.78 -2.57 -11.47
C ARG A 190 11.25 -1.66 -10.34
N PRO A 191 10.84 -0.42 -10.67
CA PRO A 191 10.32 0.52 -9.68
C PRO A 191 9.15 -0.08 -8.87
N LEU A 192 9.21 0.04 -7.55
CA LEU A 192 8.14 -0.40 -6.67
C LEU A 192 6.92 0.51 -6.78
N THR A 193 5.75 -0.08 -6.88
CA THR A 193 4.48 0.64 -6.80
C THR A 193 4.00 0.76 -5.35
N LYS A 194 3.17 1.77 -5.08
CA LYS A 194 2.47 1.91 -3.79
C LYS A 194 1.62 0.67 -3.47
N GLU A 195 0.99 0.07 -4.48
CA GLU A 195 0.18 -1.15 -4.30
C GLU A 195 1.03 -2.32 -3.81
N SER A 196 2.20 -2.56 -4.41
CA SER A 196 3.07 -3.69 -4.02
C SER A 196 3.70 -3.52 -2.65
N LEU A 197 4.09 -2.29 -2.27
CA LEU A 197 4.53 -1.98 -0.90
C LEU A 197 3.40 -2.21 0.12
N GLN A 198 2.18 -1.79 -0.20
CA GLN A 198 1.03 -2.01 0.68
C GLN A 198 0.69 -3.50 0.81
N ALA A 199 0.68 -4.24 -0.30
CA ALA A 199 0.44 -5.69 -0.31
C ALA A 199 1.49 -6.45 0.52
N ALA A 200 2.77 -6.10 0.38
CA ALA A 200 3.86 -6.68 1.17
C ALA A 200 3.68 -6.42 2.67
N SER A 201 3.42 -5.16 3.05
CA SER A 201 3.18 -4.76 4.44
C SER A 201 2.03 -5.56 5.07
N GLN A 202 0.96 -5.77 4.32
CA GLN A 202 -0.22 -6.51 4.80
C GLN A 202 -0.03 -8.01 4.89
N ALA A 203 0.68 -8.61 3.92
CA ALA A 203 1.06 -10.01 4.01
C ALA A 203 1.96 -10.26 5.23
N MET A 204 2.94 -9.38 5.49
CA MET A 204 3.79 -9.44 6.69
C MET A 204 2.98 -9.29 7.98
N ALA A 205 1.92 -8.48 7.96
CA ALA A 205 0.96 -8.37 9.07
C ALA A 205 0.03 -9.59 9.22
N GLY A 206 0.17 -10.60 8.36
CA GLY A 206 -0.56 -11.87 8.43
C GLY A 206 -1.86 -11.92 7.63
N MET A 207 -2.14 -10.94 6.78
CA MET A 207 -3.32 -11.00 5.92
C MET A 207 -3.13 -11.99 4.78
N ASP A 208 -4.06 -12.94 4.67
CA ASP A 208 -4.00 -14.01 3.70
C ASP A 208 -5.36 -14.25 3.03
N PRO A 209 -5.57 -13.77 1.78
CA PRO A 209 -6.79 -14.03 1.03
C PRO A 209 -6.81 -15.43 0.38
N THR A 210 -5.74 -16.22 0.47
CA THR A 210 -5.58 -17.50 -0.23
C THR A 210 -6.07 -18.70 0.57
N GLY A 211 -6.33 -18.53 1.87
CA GLY A 211 -6.72 -19.64 2.76
C GLY A 211 -5.55 -20.54 3.17
N GLY A 212 -4.33 -20.00 3.26
CA GLY A 212 -3.14 -20.75 3.67
C GLY A 212 -2.46 -21.49 2.53
N ALA A 213 -2.51 -20.96 1.30
CA ALA A 213 -1.83 -21.53 0.14
C ALA A 213 -0.31 -21.39 0.25
N THR A 214 0.41 -22.38 -0.26
CA THR A 214 1.88 -22.41 -0.36
C THR A 214 2.35 -22.46 -1.82
N PHE A 215 1.43 -22.65 -2.75
CA PHE A 215 1.68 -22.66 -4.19
C PHE A 215 0.71 -21.73 -4.93
N PHE A 216 1.19 -21.14 -6.03
CA PHE A 216 0.33 -20.47 -7.00
C PHE A 216 0.88 -20.64 -8.42
N TRP A 217 0.00 -20.55 -9.42
CA TRP A 217 0.40 -20.56 -10.83
C TRP A 217 -0.63 -19.87 -11.70
N ASN A 218 -0.20 -19.40 -12.88
CA ASN A 218 -1.11 -18.91 -13.92
C ASN A 218 -1.52 -20.10 -14.82
N PRO A 219 -2.80 -20.51 -14.83
CA PRO A 219 -3.26 -21.67 -15.59
C PRO A 219 -3.21 -21.43 -17.11
N SER A 220 -3.03 -20.20 -17.57
CA SER A 220 -2.86 -19.85 -18.98
C SER A 220 -1.41 -19.96 -19.46
N LYS A 221 -0.44 -20.19 -18.56
CA LYS A 221 0.97 -20.46 -18.92
C LYS A 221 1.25 -21.96 -18.90
N LYS A 222 2.28 -22.39 -19.63
CA LYS A 222 2.81 -23.75 -19.50
C LYS A 222 3.46 -23.89 -18.11
N VAL A 223 2.99 -24.87 -17.35
CA VAL A 223 3.48 -25.18 -16.00
C VAL A 223 3.73 -26.68 -15.86
N SER A 224 4.48 -27.09 -14.83
CA SER A 224 4.72 -28.51 -14.56
C SER A 224 3.39 -29.25 -14.30
N PRO A 225 3.14 -30.43 -14.89
CA PRO A 225 1.94 -31.23 -14.59
C PRO A 225 1.74 -31.51 -13.10
N TRP A 226 2.85 -31.64 -12.35
CA TRP A 226 2.82 -31.84 -10.90
C TRP A 226 2.04 -30.75 -10.15
N ILE A 227 2.05 -29.48 -10.61
CA ILE A 227 1.37 -28.39 -9.89
C ILE A 227 -0.14 -28.59 -9.83
N TRP A 228 -0.70 -29.29 -10.83
CA TRP A 228 -2.14 -29.60 -10.91
C TRP A 228 -2.57 -30.73 -9.98
N SER A 229 -1.60 -31.44 -9.37
CA SER A 229 -1.87 -32.44 -8.32
C SER A 229 -1.98 -31.84 -6.92
N ARG A 230 -1.73 -30.53 -6.76
CA ARG A 230 -1.84 -29.84 -5.47
C ARG A 230 -3.30 -29.63 -5.08
N ASP A 231 -3.56 -29.49 -3.79
CA ASP A 231 -4.92 -29.25 -3.28
C ASP A 231 -5.32 -27.80 -3.58
N ILE A 232 -6.10 -27.60 -4.65
CA ILE A 232 -6.55 -26.27 -5.09
C ILE A 232 -7.50 -25.68 -4.05
N ILE A 233 -7.15 -24.50 -3.54
CA ILE A 233 -7.95 -23.78 -2.54
C ILE A 233 -8.85 -22.75 -3.21
N THR A 234 -8.27 -21.89 -4.05
CA THR A 234 -9.00 -20.77 -4.66
C THR A 234 -8.32 -20.23 -5.92
N ARG A 235 -9.00 -19.31 -6.61
CA ARG A 235 -8.47 -18.55 -7.73
C ARG A 235 -8.68 -17.05 -7.47
N ILE A 236 -7.60 -16.28 -7.52
CA ILE A 236 -7.63 -14.83 -7.35
C ILE A 236 -6.96 -14.20 -8.56
N GLY A 237 -7.73 -13.41 -9.32
CA GLY A 237 -7.27 -12.87 -10.59
C GLY A 237 -6.89 -13.99 -11.56
N ARG A 238 -5.68 -13.91 -12.14
CA ARG A 238 -5.17 -14.91 -13.08
C ARG A 238 -4.41 -16.06 -12.42
N HIS A 239 -4.34 -16.11 -11.08
CA HIS A 239 -3.60 -17.14 -10.37
C HIS A 239 -4.53 -18.15 -9.67
N VAL A 240 -4.21 -19.42 -9.80
CA VAL A 240 -4.73 -20.51 -8.96
C VAL A 240 -3.81 -20.64 -7.74
N PHE A 241 -4.38 -20.89 -6.56
CA PHE A 241 -3.67 -21.02 -5.28
C PHE A 241 -3.98 -22.38 -4.66
N ALA A 242 -2.95 -23.05 -4.15
CA ALA A 242 -3.05 -24.43 -3.64
C ALA A 242 -2.11 -24.70 -2.45
N ARG A 243 -2.33 -25.84 -1.78
CA ARG A 243 -1.45 -26.40 -0.76
C ARG A 243 -0.70 -27.64 -1.26
#